data_AF-A0A358DNB2-F1
#
_entry.id   AF-A0A358DNB2-F1
#
_cell.length_a   1.000
_cell.length_b   1.000
_cell.length_c   1.000
_cell.angle_alpha   90.00
_cell.angle_beta   90.00
_cell.angle_gamma   90.00
#
_symmetry.space_group_name_H-M   'P 1'
#
loop_
_entity.id
_entity.type
_entity.pdbx_description
1 polymer ?
#
loop_
_entity_poly.entity_id
_entity_poly.type
_entity_poly.pdbx_seq_one_letter_code
_entity_poly.pdbx_strand_id
1 'polypeptide(L)'
;MVSLLLSTVLYATPVSLLTQEPSAKAAAATPGLPKLQRLSALNETSYRPLVATELPKNLRAKAAQILANPKAPHLLLPTAALKASDTLIVPGPHWFSVSYSQPGVTVTLLVRRAAISASWLAKHRVNGPVISRSHGVVTVDFAAGGSAVTLDIECLGGDEHPRCGQDDEVWKVANDLRWVRKP
;
A
#
# COMPACT_ATOMS: atom_id res chain seq x y z
N MET A 1 14.51 49.85 -61.87
CA MET A 1 14.74 48.40 -62.08
C MET A 1 14.22 47.71 -60.82
N VAL A 2 12.96 47.27 -60.69
CA VAL A 2 12.20 46.21 -61.40
C VAL A 2 13.01 44.92 -61.50
N SER A 3 12.74 43.95 -60.61
CA SER A 3 11.86 42.82 -60.92
C SER A 3 11.57 41.96 -59.67
N LEU A 4 10.30 41.85 -59.30
CA LEU A 4 9.72 40.70 -58.60
C LEU A 4 9.67 39.50 -59.55
N LEU A 5 9.59 38.28 -59.00
CA LEU A 5 8.73 37.14 -59.41
C LEU A 5 9.05 35.93 -58.48
N LEU A 6 8.12 35.54 -57.59
CA LEU A 6 7.15 34.43 -57.70
C LEU A 6 7.74 33.08 -57.19
N SER A 7 7.36 32.64 -55.99
CA SER A 7 6.26 31.69 -55.69
C SER A 7 6.63 30.22 -55.88
N THR A 8 6.62 29.45 -54.77
CA THR A 8 5.77 28.26 -54.63
C THR A 8 5.79 27.77 -53.18
N VAL A 9 4.63 27.88 -52.53
CA VAL A 9 4.25 27.09 -51.36
C VAL A 9 3.91 25.69 -51.86
N LEU A 10 4.53 24.66 -51.29
CA LEU A 10 4.10 23.27 -51.46
C LEU A 10 3.96 22.62 -50.08
N TYR A 11 2.69 22.51 -49.69
CA TYR A 11 2.18 21.63 -48.66
C TYR A 11 2.61 20.19 -48.93
N ALA A 12 3.10 19.51 -47.89
CA ALA A 12 3.10 18.04 -47.84
C ALA A 12 2.68 17.58 -46.43
N THR A 13 1.36 17.44 -46.31
CA THR A 13 0.58 16.40 -45.63
C THR A 13 0.94 15.95 -44.20
N PRO A 14 -0.02 15.99 -43.25
CA PRO A 14 0.13 15.36 -41.93
C PRO A 14 0.20 13.84 -42.07
N VAL A 15 1.18 13.22 -41.42
CA VAL A 15 1.23 11.77 -41.25
C VAL A 15 -0.02 11.36 -40.49
N SER A 16 -0.92 10.68 -41.21
CA SER A 16 -2.18 10.19 -40.69
C SER A 16 -1.94 9.22 -39.54
N LEU A 17 -2.69 9.41 -38.45
CA LEU A 17 -2.96 8.40 -37.44
C LEU A 17 -3.45 7.14 -38.15
N LEU A 18 -2.59 6.13 -38.25
CA LEU A 18 -3.05 4.76 -38.42
C LEU A 18 -3.57 4.29 -37.07
N THR A 19 -4.87 4.45 -36.91
CA THR A 19 -5.71 3.66 -36.00
C THR A 19 -5.45 2.18 -36.24
N GLN A 20 -4.62 1.56 -35.41
CA GLN A 20 -4.71 0.13 -35.20
C GLN A 20 -5.96 -0.13 -34.36
N GLU A 21 -7.05 -0.52 -35.03
CA GLU A 21 -8.15 -1.21 -34.38
C GLU A 21 -7.57 -2.43 -33.64
N PRO A 22 -7.85 -2.63 -32.34
CA PRO A 22 -7.57 -3.91 -31.72
C PRO A 22 -8.51 -4.94 -32.35
N SER A 23 -7.95 -5.73 -33.27
CA SER A 23 -8.60 -6.88 -33.88
C SER A 23 -9.19 -7.76 -32.78
N ALA A 24 -10.52 -7.78 -32.72
CA ALA A 24 -11.33 -8.64 -31.87
C ALA A 24 -11.23 -10.09 -32.35
N LYS A 25 -10.06 -10.72 -32.22
CA LYS A 25 -9.90 -12.16 -32.49
C LYS A 25 -8.68 -12.80 -31.84
N ALA A 26 -8.39 -12.42 -30.60
CA ALA A 26 -7.58 -13.20 -29.67
C ALA A 26 -8.38 -13.50 -28.39
N ALA A 27 -9.67 -13.84 -28.56
CA ALA A 27 -10.50 -14.41 -27.51
C ALA A 27 -10.61 -15.91 -27.78
N ALA A 28 -9.56 -16.66 -27.47
CA ALA A 28 -9.64 -18.12 -27.42
C ALA A 28 -8.61 -18.69 -26.44
N ALA A 29 -9.17 -19.25 -25.36
CA ALA A 29 -8.60 -20.27 -24.50
C ALA A 29 -7.28 -19.96 -23.77
N THR A 30 -7.34 -19.08 -22.77
CA THR A 30 -6.48 -19.25 -21.59
C THR A 30 -7.12 -20.32 -20.71
N PRO A 31 -6.45 -21.46 -20.43
CA PRO A 31 -6.90 -22.43 -19.42
C PRO A 31 -7.14 -21.68 -18.12
N GLY A 32 -8.28 -21.95 -17.48
CA GLY A 32 -8.81 -21.17 -16.36
C GLY A 32 -7.74 -20.73 -15.39
N LEU A 33 -7.41 -19.43 -15.43
CA LEU A 33 -6.78 -18.75 -14.31
C LEU A 33 -7.59 -19.18 -13.07
N PRO A 34 -6.93 -19.67 -12.01
CA PRO A 34 -7.65 -19.97 -10.77
C PRO A 34 -8.47 -18.75 -10.47
N LYS A 35 -9.79 -18.95 -10.29
CA LYS A 35 -10.77 -17.90 -9.97
C LYS A 35 -10.08 -16.94 -9.01
N LEU A 36 -9.62 -15.80 -9.51
CA LEU A 36 -8.96 -14.79 -8.69
C LEU A 36 -10.01 -14.42 -7.66
N GLN A 37 -9.82 -14.92 -6.43
CA GLN A 37 -10.67 -14.55 -5.32
C GLN A 37 -10.68 -13.04 -5.35
N ARG A 38 -11.87 -12.47 -5.60
CA ARG A 38 -12.09 -11.03 -5.50
C ARG A 38 -11.59 -10.63 -4.12
N LEU A 39 -10.40 -10.06 -4.07
CA LEU A 39 -9.94 -9.33 -2.91
C LEU A 39 -10.78 -8.06 -2.91
N SER A 40 -11.92 -8.13 -2.24
CA SER A 40 -12.41 -6.98 -1.49
C SER A 40 -11.19 -6.38 -0.81
N ALA A 41 -10.80 -5.15 -1.18
CA ALA A 41 -9.83 -4.34 -0.45
C ALA A 41 -9.92 -4.73 1.03
N LEU A 42 -8.85 -5.27 1.64
CA LEU A 42 -8.90 -5.95 2.95
C LEU A 42 -9.88 -5.21 3.84
N ASN A 43 -11.10 -5.77 3.89
CA ASN A 43 -12.25 -4.99 4.32
C ASN A 43 -12.07 -4.78 5.82
N GLU A 44 -12.73 -3.83 6.47
CA GLU A 44 -12.55 -3.64 7.92
C GLU A 44 -12.76 -4.95 8.72
N THR A 45 -13.52 -5.89 8.14
CA THR A 45 -13.80 -7.23 8.67
C THR A 45 -12.66 -8.25 8.49
N SER A 46 -11.64 -7.99 7.66
CA SER A 46 -10.52 -8.92 7.42
C SER A 46 -9.51 -8.93 8.56
N TYR A 47 -9.45 -7.88 9.37
CA TYR A 47 -8.53 -7.78 10.50
C TYR A 47 -9.26 -8.01 11.83
N ARG A 48 -8.63 -8.81 12.69
CA ARG A 48 -9.18 -9.13 14.01
C ARG A 48 -9.24 -7.86 14.86
N PRO A 49 -10.37 -7.56 15.53
CA PRO A 49 -10.42 -6.44 16.46
C PRO A 49 -9.48 -6.67 17.65
N LEU A 50 -8.89 -5.58 18.13
CA LEU A 50 -8.16 -5.45 19.37
C LEU A 50 -9.02 -4.69 20.37
N VAL A 51 -9.39 -5.36 21.46
CA VAL A 51 -10.10 -4.70 22.58
C VAL A 51 -9.10 -3.90 23.41
N ALA A 52 -9.54 -2.76 23.98
CA ALA A 52 -8.66 -1.83 24.69
C ALA A 52 -7.90 -2.46 25.88
N THR A 53 -8.43 -3.54 26.49
CA THR A 53 -7.77 -4.26 27.59
C THR A 53 -6.52 -5.02 27.15
N GLU A 54 -6.44 -5.43 25.88
CA GLU A 54 -5.28 -6.11 25.30
C GLU A 54 -4.13 -5.13 24.97
N LEU A 55 -4.38 -3.81 24.98
CA LEU A 55 -3.33 -2.82 24.77
C LEU A 55 -2.37 -2.77 25.96
N PRO A 56 -1.05 -2.86 25.73
CA PRO A 56 -0.03 -2.57 26.74
C PRO A 56 -0.20 -1.17 27.34
N LYS A 57 0.08 -1.03 28.65
CA LYS A 57 -0.10 0.25 29.38
C LYS A 57 0.63 1.42 28.72
N ASN A 58 1.84 1.19 28.21
CA ASN A 58 2.66 2.18 27.52
C ASN A 58 2.03 2.67 26.19
N LEU A 59 1.19 1.86 25.54
CA LEU A 59 0.56 2.20 24.26
C LEU A 59 -0.83 2.83 24.41
N ARG A 60 -1.52 2.58 25.55
CA ARG A 60 -2.90 3.05 25.78
C ARG A 60 -3.07 4.55 25.61
N ALA A 61 -2.16 5.35 26.16
CA ALA A 61 -2.27 6.81 26.10
C ALA A 61 -2.19 7.33 24.64
N LYS A 62 -1.27 6.80 23.85
CA LYS A 62 -1.12 7.16 22.43
C LYS A 62 -2.28 6.63 21.58
N ALA A 63 -2.73 5.41 21.85
CA ALA A 63 -3.92 4.86 21.21
C ALA A 63 -5.17 5.73 21.47
N ALA A 64 -5.39 6.13 22.73
CA ALA A 64 -6.48 7.03 23.09
C ALA A 64 -6.38 8.39 22.39
N GLN A 65 -5.17 8.96 22.29
CA GLN A 65 -4.93 10.21 21.56
C GLN A 65 -5.33 10.09 20.07
N ILE A 66 -4.96 8.99 19.41
CA ILE A 66 -5.33 8.74 18.00
C ILE A 66 -6.85 8.56 17.87
N LEU A 67 -7.45 7.73 18.72
CA LEU A 67 -8.88 7.43 18.68
C LEU A 67 -9.75 8.66 18.99
N ALA A 68 -9.28 9.57 19.83
CA ALA A 68 -9.98 10.81 20.14
C ALA A 68 -9.94 11.82 18.98
N ASN A 69 -8.99 11.72 18.05
CA ASN A 69 -8.89 12.60 16.91
C ASN A 69 -9.85 12.17 15.79
N PRO A 70 -10.92 12.94 15.48
CA PRO A 70 -11.88 12.59 14.42
C PRO A 70 -11.28 12.66 13.01
N LYS A 71 -10.09 13.26 12.86
CA LYS A 71 -9.38 13.38 11.59
C LYS A 71 -8.31 12.31 11.38
N ALA A 72 -7.98 11.54 12.42
CA ALA A 72 -7.03 10.44 12.32
C ALA A 72 -7.63 9.25 11.56
N PRO A 73 -6.78 8.44 10.89
CA PRO A 73 -7.23 7.16 10.34
C PRO A 73 -7.63 6.18 11.45
N HIS A 74 -8.29 5.09 11.05
CA HIS A 74 -8.60 4.00 11.97
C HIS A 74 -7.30 3.41 12.53
N LEU A 75 -7.25 3.19 13.84
CA LEU A 75 -6.05 2.71 14.52
C LEU A 75 -5.84 1.22 14.25
N LEU A 76 -4.69 0.91 13.67
CA LEU A 76 -4.26 -0.41 13.24
C LEU A 76 -2.90 -0.70 13.89
N LEU A 77 -2.78 -1.82 14.62
CA LEU A 77 -1.56 -2.21 15.30
C LEU A 77 -1.13 -3.64 14.91
N PRO A 78 0.16 -3.89 14.65
CA PRO A 78 0.69 -5.25 14.50
C PRO A 78 0.61 -6.03 15.82
N THR A 79 0.24 -7.32 15.81
CA THR A 79 0.20 -8.11 17.06
C THR A 79 1.57 -8.21 17.72
N ALA A 80 2.63 -8.32 16.92
CA ALA A 80 4.01 -8.28 17.41
C ALA A 80 4.34 -7.00 18.20
N ALA A 81 3.83 -5.84 17.75
CA ALA A 81 4.03 -4.56 18.43
C ALA A 81 3.36 -4.51 19.82
N LEU A 82 2.32 -5.32 20.04
CA LEU A 82 1.66 -5.41 21.35
C LEU A 82 2.52 -6.16 22.39
N LYS A 83 3.49 -6.95 21.94
CA LYS A 83 4.38 -7.73 22.80
C LYS A 83 5.78 -7.12 22.93
N ALA A 84 6.16 -6.28 21.98
CA ALA A 84 7.45 -5.62 21.96
C ALA A 84 7.51 -4.50 23.02
N SER A 85 8.59 -4.48 23.81
CA SER A 85 8.81 -3.50 24.88
C SER A 85 9.18 -2.12 24.34
N ASP A 86 9.73 -2.06 23.14
CA ASP A 86 10.26 -0.88 22.45
C ASP A 86 9.29 -0.30 21.41
N THR A 87 8.04 -0.74 21.40
CA THR A 87 7.03 -0.19 20.48
C THR A 87 6.82 1.30 20.71
N LEU A 88 7.04 2.08 19.65
CA LEU A 88 6.82 3.52 19.60
C LEU A 88 5.60 3.84 18.73
N ILE A 89 4.69 4.66 19.23
CA ILE A 89 3.56 5.19 18.46
C ILE A 89 3.70 6.71 18.35
N VAL A 90 3.77 7.22 17.12
CA VAL A 90 3.86 8.65 16.81
C VAL A 90 2.57 9.09 16.09
N PRO A 91 1.68 9.82 16.77
CA PRO A 91 0.47 10.33 16.16
C PRO A 91 0.70 11.63 15.38
N GLY A 92 0.02 11.78 14.25
CA GLY A 92 -0.12 13.02 13.50
C GLY A 92 -1.59 13.42 13.30
N PRO A 93 -1.87 14.57 12.65
CA PRO A 93 -3.24 15.05 12.46
C PRO A 93 -4.11 14.14 11.58
N HIS A 94 -3.51 13.54 10.55
CA HIS A 94 -4.17 12.73 9.51
C HIS A 94 -3.48 11.38 9.27
N TRP A 95 -2.55 11.02 10.14
CA TRP A 95 -1.72 9.84 10.03
C TRP A 95 -1.22 9.42 11.41
N PHE A 96 -0.71 8.20 11.54
CA PHE A 96 0.11 7.80 12.67
C PHE A 96 1.15 6.78 12.20
N SER A 97 2.26 6.69 12.94
CA SER A 97 3.30 5.68 12.73
C SER A 97 3.40 4.78 13.96
N VAL A 98 3.70 3.51 13.73
CA VAL A 98 4.02 2.51 14.77
C VAL A 98 5.32 1.84 14.37
N SER A 99 6.33 1.92 15.22
CA SER A 99 7.60 1.23 15.00
C SER A 99 7.86 0.27 16.15
N TYR A 100 8.34 -0.93 15.87
CA TYR A 100 8.75 -1.90 16.87
C TYR A 100 9.90 -2.74 16.32
N SER A 101 10.72 -3.27 17.22
CA SER A 101 11.84 -4.14 16.84
C SER A 101 11.63 -5.55 17.40
N GLN A 102 12.18 -6.51 16.67
CA GLN A 102 12.38 -7.89 17.05
C GLN A 102 13.85 -8.24 16.77
N PRO A 103 14.38 -9.36 17.30
CA PRO A 103 15.75 -9.77 16.99
C PRO A 103 15.99 -9.82 15.48
N GLY A 104 16.87 -8.93 14.99
CA GLY A 104 17.25 -8.84 13.58
C GLY A 104 16.21 -8.24 12.63
N VAL A 105 15.07 -7.73 13.12
CA VAL A 105 14.01 -7.15 12.27
C VAL A 105 13.42 -5.89 12.93
N THR A 106 13.39 -4.79 12.20
CA THR A 106 12.63 -3.59 12.57
C THR A 106 11.46 -3.43 11.63
N VAL A 107 10.27 -3.13 12.17
CA VAL A 107 9.08 -2.88 11.37
C VAL A 107 8.53 -1.51 11.70
N THR A 108 8.29 -0.70 10.67
CA THR A 108 7.60 0.58 10.76
C THR A 108 6.32 0.53 9.94
N LEU A 109 5.20 0.70 10.62
CA LEU A 109 3.86 0.82 10.03
C LEU A 109 3.47 2.29 9.99
N LEU A 110 3.15 2.80 8.81
CA LEU A 110 2.62 4.14 8.60
C LEU A 110 1.21 4.07 8.03
N VAL A 111 0.25 4.59 8.79
CA VAL A 111 -1.16 4.63 8.42
C VAL A 111 -1.58 6.06 8.19
N ARG A 112 -2.17 6.33 7.03
CA ARG A 112 -2.65 7.64 6.63
C ARG A 112 -4.13 7.56 6.31
N ARG A 113 -4.89 8.59 6.67
CA ARG A 113 -6.28 8.74 6.20
C ARG A 113 -6.24 8.78 4.68
N ALA A 114 -7.02 7.92 4.01
CA ALA A 114 -6.83 7.73 2.58
C ALA A 114 -7.16 8.99 1.77
N ALA A 115 -6.27 9.28 0.82
CA ALA A 115 -6.56 9.89 -0.48
C ALA A 115 -6.04 8.99 -1.63
N ILE A 116 -5.74 7.71 -1.37
CA ILE A 116 -5.44 6.76 -2.45
C ILE A 116 -6.76 6.49 -3.16
N SER A 117 -6.91 7.04 -4.37
CA SER A 117 -8.13 6.84 -5.12
C SER A 117 -8.25 5.35 -5.45
N ALA A 118 -9.41 4.76 -5.14
CA ALA A 118 -9.76 3.43 -5.61
C ALA A 118 -9.59 3.32 -7.14
N SER A 119 -9.70 4.44 -7.88
CA SER A 119 -9.43 4.52 -9.31
C SER A 119 -7.96 4.32 -9.69
N TRP A 120 -6.99 4.75 -8.87
CA TRP A 120 -5.57 4.49 -9.13
C TRP A 120 -5.25 3.01 -8.91
N LEU A 121 -5.73 2.42 -7.80
CA LEU A 121 -5.57 0.98 -7.52
C LEU A 121 -6.24 0.12 -8.61
N ALA A 122 -7.45 0.48 -9.02
CA ALA A 122 -8.18 -0.19 -10.09
C ALA A 122 -7.49 -0.03 -11.46
N LYS A 123 -6.97 1.16 -11.78
CA LYS A 123 -6.24 1.45 -13.02
C LYS A 123 -4.97 0.60 -13.15
N HIS A 124 -4.28 0.36 -12.03
CA HIS A 124 -3.05 -0.44 -12.03
C HIS A 124 -3.31 -1.94 -11.76
N ARG A 125 -4.58 -2.36 -11.69
CA ARG A 125 -4.99 -3.77 -11.42
C ARG A 125 -4.24 -4.39 -10.24
N VAL A 126 -3.95 -3.57 -9.25
CA VAL A 126 -3.22 -3.97 -8.05
C VAL A 126 -4.20 -4.79 -7.20
N ASN A 127 -4.12 -6.11 -7.32
CA ASN A 127 -5.01 -7.09 -6.67
C ASN A 127 -4.43 -7.56 -5.33
N GLY A 128 -4.04 -6.63 -4.46
CA GLY A 128 -3.40 -6.95 -3.18
C GLY A 128 -2.35 -5.90 -2.82
N PRO A 129 -1.65 -6.07 -1.69
CA PRO A 129 -0.57 -5.15 -1.34
C PRO A 129 0.57 -5.21 -2.36
N VAL A 130 1.25 -4.08 -2.53
CA VAL A 130 2.39 -3.95 -3.44
C VAL A 130 3.66 -4.10 -2.61
N ILE A 131 4.44 -5.13 -2.89
CA ILE A 131 5.75 -5.34 -2.27
C ILE A 131 6.81 -4.72 -3.17
N SER A 132 7.69 -3.91 -2.58
CA SER A 132 8.90 -3.39 -3.21
C SER A 132 10.10 -3.59 -2.29
N ARG A 133 11.29 -3.67 -2.88
CA ARG A 133 12.55 -3.87 -2.15
C ARG A 133 13.56 -2.85 -2.62
N SER A 134 14.16 -2.13 -1.67
CA SER A 134 15.14 -1.10 -1.98
C SER A 134 16.11 -0.92 -0.82
N HIS A 135 17.41 -0.93 -1.09
CA HIS A 135 18.46 -0.67 -0.09
C HIS A 135 18.35 -1.53 1.19
N GLY A 136 17.89 -2.78 1.08
CA GLY A 136 17.72 -3.69 2.22
C GLY A 136 16.44 -3.46 3.05
N VAL A 137 15.53 -2.61 2.56
CA VAL A 137 14.20 -2.38 3.15
C VAL A 137 13.14 -2.98 2.23
N VAL A 138 12.22 -3.73 2.83
CA VAL A 138 11.02 -4.22 2.15
C VAL A 138 9.85 -3.33 2.50
N THR A 139 9.28 -2.67 1.50
CA THR A 139 8.13 -1.79 1.64
C THR A 139 6.88 -2.48 1.09
N VAL A 140 5.80 -2.51 1.89
CA VAL A 140 4.50 -3.07 1.53
C VAL A 140 3.43 -2.00 1.59
N ASP A 141 2.83 -1.67 0.45
CA ASP A 141 1.78 -0.65 0.34
C ASP A 141 0.41 -1.27 0.06
N PHE A 142 -0.62 -0.87 0.82
CA PHE A 142 -1.99 -1.33 0.62
C PHE A 142 -3.05 -0.40 1.20
N ALA A 143 -4.31 -0.72 0.90
CA ALA A 143 -5.46 -0.09 1.52
C ALA A 143 -6.12 -1.05 2.53
N ALA A 144 -6.43 -0.55 3.72
CA ALA A 144 -7.16 -1.28 4.76
C ALA A 144 -8.10 -0.32 5.49
N GLY A 145 -9.39 -0.69 5.60
CA GLY A 145 -10.37 0.08 6.37
C GLY A 145 -10.42 1.57 6.04
N GLY A 146 -10.49 1.90 4.75
CA GLY A 146 -10.50 3.30 4.28
C GLY A 146 -9.22 4.10 4.56
N SER A 147 -8.13 3.42 4.93
CA SER A 147 -6.82 4.01 5.20
C SER A 147 -5.77 3.49 4.22
N ALA A 148 -4.80 4.35 3.90
CA ALA A 148 -3.60 3.98 3.18
C ALA A 148 -2.56 3.49 4.19
N VAL A 149 -1.98 2.32 3.93
CA VAL A 149 -1.05 1.66 4.83
C VAL A 149 0.24 1.37 4.10
N THR A 150 1.36 1.77 4.70
CA THR A 150 2.72 1.43 4.29
C THR A 150 3.39 0.68 5.43
N LEU A 151 4.00 -0.47 5.15
CA LEU A 151 4.85 -1.22 6.08
C LEU A 151 6.26 -1.24 5.54
N ASP A 152 7.21 -0.68 6.28
CA ASP A 152 8.63 -0.82 6.01
C ASP A 152 9.22 -1.88 6.97
N ILE A 153 9.86 -2.88 6.39
CA ILE A 153 10.49 -3.99 7.12
C ILE A 153 11.98 -3.94 6.80
N GLU A 154 12.78 -3.68 7.83
CA GLU A 154 14.23 -3.67 7.76
C GLU A 154 14.74 -4.94 8.43
N CYS A 155 15.53 -5.74 7.72
CA CYS A 155 16.15 -6.94 8.28
C CYS A 155 17.66 -6.78 8.37
N LEU A 156 18.25 -7.29 9.46
CA LEU A 156 19.69 -7.48 9.55
C LEU A 156 20.12 -8.50 8.47
N GLY A 157 21.00 -8.09 7.55
CA GLY A 157 21.36 -8.88 6.37
C GLY A 157 20.49 -8.61 5.14
N GLY A 158 19.53 -7.67 5.20
CA GLY A 158 18.70 -7.26 4.06
C GLY A 158 17.87 -8.40 3.49
N ASP A 159 17.88 -8.55 2.16
CA ASP A 159 17.06 -9.52 1.42
C ASP A 159 17.47 -10.98 1.65
N GLU A 160 18.65 -11.25 2.22
CA GLU A 160 19.09 -12.61 2.59
C GLU A 160 18.36 -13.11 3.85
N HIS A 161 17.84 -12.19 4.67
CA HIS A 161 17.07 -12.55 5.85
C HIS A 161 15.70 -13.12 5.44
N PRO A 162 15.23 -14.28 5.97
CA PRO A 162 14.00 -14.93 5.51
C PRO A 162 12.76 -14.02 5.55
N ARG A 163 12.69 -13.13 6.54
CA ARG A 163 11.59 -12.15 6.70
C ARG A 163 11.51 -11.12 5.56
N CYS A 164 12.64 -10.77 4.94
CA CYS A 164 12.71 -9.76 3.88
C CYS A 164 12.82 -10.40 2.48
N GLY A 165 13.48 -11.55 2.37
CA GLY A 165 13.66 -12.27 1.10
C GLY A 165 12.44 -13.02 0.58
N GLN A 166 11.50 -13.42 1.46
CA GLN A 166 10.34 -14.24 1.07
C GLN A 166 9.04 -13.45 1.18
N ASP A 167 8.31 -13.32 0.07
CA ASP A 167 7.03 -12.59 0.03
C ASP A 167 6.02 -13.16 1.05
N ASP A 168 5.94 -14.48 1.24
CA ASP A 168 5.05 -15.12 2.22
C ASP A 168 5.35 -14.70 3.68
N GLU A 169 6.61 -14.44 4.02
CA GLU A 169 6.98 -13.97 5.35
C GLU A 169 6.68 -12.48 5.54
N VAL A 170 6.82 -11.69 4.47
CA VAL A 170 6.39 -10.29 4.41
C VAL A 170 4.87 -10.21 4.56
N TRP A 171 4.14 -11.12 3.91
CA TRP A 171 2.68 -11.23 3.98
C TRP A 171 2.17 -11.49 5.39
N LYS A 172 2.88 -12.30 6.17
CA LYS A 172 2.50 -12.56 7.56
C LYS A 172 2.47 -11.28 8.40
N VAL A 173 3.37 -10.32 8.16
CA VAL A 173 3.39 -9.04 8.88
C VAL A 173 2.17 -8.19 8.51
N ALA A 174 1.84 -8.08 7.21
CA ALA A 174 0.68 -7.34 6.74
C ALA A 174 -0.66 -7.94 7.19
N ASN A 175 -0.73 -9.26 7.36
CA ASN A 175 -1.91 -9.98 7.83
C ASN A 175 -2.05 -10.04 9.35
N ASP A 176 -0.98 -9.78 10.11
CA ASP A 176 -0.97 -9.78 11.58
C ASP A 176 -1.46 -8.45 12.20
N LEU A 177 -1.99 -7.54 11.38
CA LEU A 177 -2.52 -6.27 11.85
C LEU A 177 -3.89 -6.43 12.52
N ARG A 178 -4.19 -5.58 13.50
CA ARG A 178 -5.42 -5.63 14.30
C ARG A 178 -6.03 -4.24 14.48
N TRP A 179 -7.35 -4.13 14.29
CA TRP A 179 -8.08 -2.88 14.47
C TRP A 179 -8.32 -2.58 15.95
N VAL A 180 -7.82 -1.46 16.44
CA VAL A 180 -8.14 -1.02 17.79
C VAL A 180 -9.49 -0.33 17.77
N ARG A 181 -10.49 -0.95 18.40
CA ARG A 181 -11.82 -0.36 18.50
C ARG A 181 -11.87 0.66 19.63
N LYS A 182 -12.68 1.70 19.44
CA LYS A 182 -13.15 2.52 20.57
C LYS A 182 -13.93 1.60 21.52
N PRO A 183 -13.73 1.72 22.84
CA PRO A 183 -14.57 1.03 23.81
C PRO A 183 -16.05 1.39 23.63
#